data_AF-A0A945EFA1-F1
#
_entry.id   AF-A0A945EFA1-F1
#
_cell.length_a   1.000
_cell.length_b   1.000
_cell.length_c   1.000
_cell.angle_alpha   90.00
_cell.angle_beta   90.00
_cell.angle_gamma   90.00
#
_symmetry.space_group_name_H-M   'P 1'
#
loop_
_entity.id
_entity.type
_entity.pdbx_description
1 polymer ?
#
loop_
_entity_poly.entity_id
_entity_poly.type
_entity_poly.pdbx_seq_one_letter_code
_entity_poly.pdbx_strand_id
1 'polypeptide(L)' 'MAPKTRILIVDDHQLVILGILYSLTKIGNFDVVTTNTCDAALDLILKHQNNRPFQIVFTDLSFDNNT' A
#
# COMPACT_ATOMS: atom_id res chain seq x y z
N MET A 1 2.47 23.53 1.30
CA MET A 1 3.10 22.25 1.71
C MET A 1 3.25 21.39 0.47
N ALA A 2 4.41 20.76 0.28
CA ALA A 2 4.57 19.78 -0.79
C ALA A 2 3.63 18.57 -0.55
N PRO A 3 3.06 17.95 -1.60
CA PRO A 3 2.22 16.77 -1.45
C PRO A 3 3.02 15.62 -0.80
N LYS A 4 2.40 14.92 0.16
CA LYS A 4 3.02 13.75 0.80
C LYS A 4 3.18 12.63 -0.24
N THR A 5 4.29 11.91 -0.20
CA THR A 5 4.45 10.68 -0.98
C THR A 5 3.38 9.68 -0.55
N ARG A 6 2.60 9.23 -1.52
CA ARG A 6 1.51 8.28 -1.38
C ARG A 6 2.02 6.87 -1.65
N ILE A 7 1.79 5.99 -0.69
CA ILE A 7 2.30 4.62 -0.66
C ILE A 7 1.13 3.67 -0.53
N LEU A 8 1.10 2.62 -1.36
CA LEU A 8 0.21 1.48 -1.19
C LEU A 8 1.01 0.31 -0.60
N ILE A 9 0.48 -0.32 0.45
CA ILE A 9 1.01 -1.58 1.00
C ILE A 9 -0.01 -2.68 0.71
N VAL A 10 0.44 -3.77 0.11
CA VAL A 10 -0.37 -4.91 -0.31
C VAL A 10 0.26 -6.18 0.23
N ASP A 11 -0.42 -6.85 1.15
CA ASP A 11 0.05 -8.11 1.74
C ASP A 11 -1.13 -8.81 2.42
N ASP A 12 -1.29 -10.11 2.24
CA ASP A 12 -2.33 -10.89 2.92
C ASP A 12 -2.01 -11.17 4.39
N HIS A 13 -0.74 -11.07 4.77
CA HIS A 13 -0.29 -11.18 6.15
C HIS A 13 -0.38 -9.82 6.87
N GLN A 14 -1.44 -9.64 7.66
CA GLN A 14 -1.69 -8.43 8.44
C GLN A 14 -0.49 -7.98 9.31
N LEU A 15 0.31 -8.91 9.82
CA LEU A 15 1.51 -8.60 10.61
C LEU A 15 2.58 -7.87 9.78
N VAL A 16 2.75 -8.25 8.51
CA VAL A 16 3.69 -7.59 7.61
C VAL A 16 3.23 -6.18 7.30
N ILE A 17 1.93 -5.98 7.00
CA ILE A 17 1.34 -4.65 6.81
C ILE A 17 1.62 -3.75 8.03
N LEU A 18 1.35 -4.25 9.24
CA LEU A 18 1.54 -3.47 10.48
C LEU A 18 3.01 -3.14 10.72
N GLY A 19 3.93 -4.07 10.46
CA GLY A 19 5.37 -3.85 10.59
C GLY A 19 5.89 -2.76 9.65
N ILE A 20 5.46 -2.78 8.38
CA ILE A 20 5.82 -1.76 7.39
C ILE A 20 5.19 -0.42 7.78
N LEU A 21 3.90 -0.39 8.14
CA LEU A 21 3.20 0.83 8.54
C LEU A 21 3.88 1.49 9.73
N TYR A 22 4.17 0.71 10.79
CA TYR A 22 4.88 1.21 11.97
C TYR A 22 6.25 1.80 11.60
N SER A 23 7.01 1.10 10.75
CA SER A 23 8.32 1.57 10.29
C SER A 23 8.22 2.90 9.53
N LEU A 24 7.24 3.04 8.63
CA LEU A 24 7.02 4.28 7.88
C LEU A 24 6.67 5.46 8.81
N THR A 25 5.91 5.24 9.88
CA THR A 25 5.59 6.32 10.85
C THR A 25 6.82 6.87 11.58
N LYS A 26 7.91 6.10 11.68
CA LYS A 26 9.17 6.53 12.30
C LYS A 26 10.07 7.31 11.35
N ILE A 27 9.96 7.08 10.04
CA ILE A 27 10.84 7.66 9.02
C ILE A 27 10.31 9.00 8.52
N GLY A 28 8.99 9.15 8.40
CA GLY A 28 8.42 10.36 7.84
C GLY A 28 6.91 10.39 7.78
N ASN A 29 6.39 11.47 7.20
CA ASN A 29 4.97 11.72 7.08
C ASN A 29 4.49 11.35 5.67
N PHE A 30 4.02 10.13 5.51
CA PHE A 30 3.52 9.57 4.24
C PHE A 30 2.00 9.53 4.19
N ASP A 31 1.43 9.45 2.99
CA ASP A 31 0.02 9.13 2.76
C ASP A 31 -0.09 7.62 2.46
N VAL A 32 -0.29 6.81 3.50
CA VAL A 32 -0.25 5.34 3.39
C VAL A 32 -1.66 4.79 3.27
N VAL A 33 -1.87 3.94 2.26
CA VAL A 33 -3.07 3.12 2.08
C VAL A 33 -2.65 1.65 2.14
N THR A 34 -3.48 0.81 2.73
CA THR A 34 -3.21 -0.63 2.87
C THR A 34 -4.36 -1.44 2.29
N THR A 35 -4.06 -2.60 1.73
CA THR A 35 -5.05 -3.61 1.34
C THR A 35 -4.42 -5.00 1.44
N ASN A 36 -5.25 -6.04 1.50
CA ASN A 36 -4.83 -7.43 1.72
C ASN A 36 -5.09 -8.35 0.54
N THR A 37 -5.48 -7.81 -0.62
CA THR A 37 -5.73 -8.59 -1.83
C THR A 37 -5.20 -7.88 -3.07
N CYS A 38 -4.73 -8.66 -4.05
CA CYS A 38 -4.25 -8.15 -5.33
C CYS A 38 -5.35 -7.43 -6.13
N ASP A 39 -6.57 -7.94 -6.10
CA ASP A 39 -7.70 -7.35 -6.83
C ASP A 39 -8.06 -5.96 -6.30
N ALA A 40 -8.12 -5.81 -4.96
CA ALA A 40 -8.36 -4.50 -4.36
C ALA A 40 -7.19 -3.54 -4.60
N ALA A 41 -5.95 -4.04 -4.63
CA ALA A 41 -4.80 -3.23 -4.99
C ALA A 41 -4.89 -2.70 -6.43
N LEU A 42 -5.24 -3.57 -7.39
CA LEU A 42 -5.42 -3.18 -8.78
C LEU A 42 -6.53 -2.13 -8.93
N ASP A 43 -7.68 -2.33 -8.30
CA ASP A 43 -8.79 -1.36 -8.32
C ASP A 43 -8.33 0.01 -7.79
N LEU A 44 -7.64 0.03 -6.64
CA LEU A 44 -7.10 1.26 -6.06
C LEU A 44 -6.11 1.97 -7.00
N ILE A 45 -5.22 1.23 -7.65
CA ILE A 45 -4.23 1.79 -8.58
C ILE A 45 -4.94 2.43 -9.78
N LEU A 46 -5.82 1.69 -10.45
CA LEU A 46 -6.53 2.16 -11.64
C LEU A 46 -7.44 3.36 -11.32
N LYS A 47 -8.19 3.29 -10.23
CA LYS A 47 -9.10 4.37 -9.78
C LYS A 47 -8.36 5.68 -9.49
N HIS A 48 -7.12 5.61 -9.04
CA HIS A 48 -6.35 6.78 -8.63
C HIS A 48 -5.28 7.23 -9.63
N GLN A 49 -5.06 6.49 -10.71
CA GLN A 49 -3.96 6.69 -11.68
C GLN A 49 -3.87 8.13 -12.21
N ASN A 50 -5.00 8.76 -12.54
CA ASN A 50 -5.01 10.06 -13.20
C ASN A 50 -5.06 11.26 -12.25
N ASN A 51 -5.53 11.07 -11.01
CA ASN A 51 -5.81 12.18 -10.09
C ASN A 51 -4.85 12.22 -8.90
N ARG A 52 -4.52 11.05 -8.34
CA ARG A 52 -3.69 10.95 -7.13
C ARG A 52 -2.96 9.60 -7.12
N PRO A 53 -2.07 9.34 -8.08
CA PRO A 53 -1.42 8.04 -8.22
C PRO A 53 -0.63 7.69 -6.96
N PHE A 54 -0.42 6.39 -6.74
CA PHE A 54 0.57 5.91 -5.79
C PHE A 54 1.96 6.09 -6.39
N GLN A 55 2.93 6.58 -5.60
CA GLN A 55 4.31 6.70 -6.04
C GLN A 55 5.10 5.42 -5.77
N ILE A 56 4.74 4.70 -4.71
CA ILE A 56 5.39 3.46 -4.27
C ILE A 56 4.31 2.43 -3.96
N VAL A 57 4.53 1.20 -4.40
CA VAL A 57 3.75 0.04 -3.99
C VAL A 57 4.70 -0.95 -3.31
N PHE A 58 4.45 -1.22 -2.03
CA PHE A 58 5.00 -2.38 -1.36
C PHE A 58 4.03 -3.52 -1.58
N THR A 59 4.50 -4.60 -2.19
CA THR A 59 3.68 -5.79 -2.43
C THR A 59 4.48 -7.02 -2.05
N ASP A 60 3.82 -7.95 -1.38
CA ASP A 60 4.31 -9.32 -1.35
C ASP A 60 4.20 -9.96 -2.74
N LEU A 61 4.96 -11.03 -2.98
CA LEU A 61 4.83 -11.87 -4.18
C LEU A 61 4.27 -13.25 -3.87
N SER A 62 4.09 -13.58 -2.58
CA SER A 62 3.67 -14.89 -2.07
C SER A 62 2.31 -14.88 -1.38
N PHE A 63 1.32 -14.20 -1.99
CA PHE A 63 -0.06 -14.22 -1.51
C PHE A 63 -0.62 -15.65 -1.44
N ASP A 64 -1.20 -16.00 -0.31
CA ASP A 64 -1.96 -17.23 -0.13
C ASP A 64 -3.21 -17.17 -1.01
N ASN A 65 -3.37 -18.19 -1.85
CA ASN A 65 -4.55 -18.36 -2.69
C ASN A 65 -5.67 -19.01 -1.89
N ASN A 66 -6.07 -18.38 -0.78
CA ASN A 66 -7.22 -18.80 0.02
C ASN A 66 -8.48 -18.58 -0.84
N THR A 67 -8.85 -19.63 -1.57
CA THR A 67 -10.04 -19.74 -2.41
C THR A 67 -11.25 -20.12 -1.59
#